data_AF-A0A0K3ASA1-F1
#
_entry.id   AF-A0A0K3ASA1-F1
#
_cell.length_a   1.000
_cell.length_b   1.000
_cell.length_c   1.000
_cell.angle_alpha   90.00
_cell.angle_beta   90.00
_cell.angle_gamma   90.00
#
_symmetry.space_group_name_H-M   'P 1'
#
loop_
_entity.id
_entity.type
_entity.pdbx_description
1 polymer ?
#
loop_
_entity_poly.entity_id
_entity_poly.type
_entity_poly.pdbx_seq_one_letter_code
_entity_poly.pdbx_strand_id
1 'polypeptide(L)'
;MDFYGNIVGVGTCDIALDFLKSSHFFEVLAKSPLALLHFHFCGKCGILMEIHTGATWKISTSFPFPLCSNGFLGEYGPECFLILVVILIYNGLACIFIFLYRMEVASKHTAPTMLYKITHFQTYLLYFLLVMLSGITVFMYPVLKEQLDYKQRLEMKVGPIPTFMLCDSCVFMIYDSPIFLIWFLVAYICIALAYIILFSSGIVTYKALKVSRASAAVRKIQKNIFMSLVVSTITHLGLLFIPLATFFMLSLLVPEWSKSSIVKYTSDFMVIMIQQHGAVSAVTMFLTNNLLRRTAKQLFYTEMS
;
A
#
# COMPACT_ATOMS: atom_id res chain seq x y z
N MET A 1 31.05 -35.04 -7.52
CA MET A 1 30.94 -34.33 -6.25
C MET A 1 31.16 -32.86 -6.52
N ASP A 2 30.25 -32.08 -5.97
CA ASP A 2 30.18 -30.62 -5.83
C ASP A 2 29.84 -29.78 -7.08
N PHE A 3 28.54 -29.88 -7.36
CA PHE A 3 27.69 -29.01 -8.14
C PHE A 3 27.06 -27.96 -7.19
N TYR A 4 27.85 -27.07 -6.58
CA TYR A 4 27.33 -25.96 -5.76
C TYR A 4 28.33 -24.81 -5.74
N GLY A 5 28.12 -23.82 -6.61
CA GLY A 5 28.93 -22.62 -6.65
C GLY A 5 28.82 -21.90 -7.97
N ASN A 6 27.64 -21.35 -8.28
CA ASN A 6 27.43 -20.20 -9.19
C ASN A 6 25.95 -19.91 -9.43
N ILE A 7 25.16 -19.73 -8.36
CA ILE A 7 23.82 -19.12 -8.46
C ILE A 7 23.66 -18.14 -7.29
N VAL A 8 24.52 -17.12 -7.24
CA VAL A 8 24.29 -15.94 -6.40
C VAL A 8 24.74 -14.74 -7.22
N GLY A 9 23.79 -13.98 -7.73
CA GLY A 9 24.02 -12.84 -8.60
C GLY A 9 23.19 -12.99 -9.88
N VAL A 10 22.38 -11.97 -10.16
CA VAL A 10 21.41 -11.91 -11.27
C VAL A 10 20.12 -12.70 -11.00
N GLY A 11 19.09 -12.03 -10.44
CA GLY A 11 17.78 -12.67 -10.33
C GLY A 11 16.65 -11.89 -9.65
N THR A 12 16.93 -10.88 -8.83
CA THR A 12 15.87 -10.15 -8.09
C THR A 12 15.72 -8.69 -8.49
N CYS A 13 16.79 -8.05 -9.00
CA CYS A 13 16.72 -6.66 -9.48
C CYS A 13 16.06 -6.56 -10.87
N ASP A 14 16.25 -7.56 -11.73
CA ASP A 14 15.60 -7.62 -13.05
C ASP A 14 14.10 -7.83 -12.94
N ILE A 15 13.60 -8.50 -11.89
CA ILE A 15 12.14 -8.70 -11.73
C ILE A 15 11.44 -7.36 -11.52
N ALA A 16 11.96 -6.47 -10.68
CA ALA A 16 11.31 -5.17 -10.43
C ALA A 16 11.40 -4.23 -11.65
N LEU A 17 12.50 -4.28 -12.39
CA LEU A 17 12.73 -3.46 -13.58
C LEU A 17 11.98 -4.00 -14.82
N ASP A 18 11.89 -5.31 -14.98
CA ASP A 18 11.11 -5.98 -16.03
C ASP A 18 9.59 -5.87 -15.77
N PHE A 19 9.18 -5.86 -14.49
CA PHE A 19 7.79 -5.59 -14.12
C PHE A 19 7.37 -4.15 -14.48
N LEU A 20 8.26 -3.18 -14.30
CA LEU A 20 8.07 -1.79 -14.71
C LEU A 20 8.10 -1.58 -16.24
N LYS A 21 8.81 -2.44 -16.98
CA LYS A 21 8.96 -2.35 -18.45
C LYS A 21 7.83 -3.01 -19.27
N SER A 22 6.99 -3.85 -18.67
CA SER A 22 6.00 -4.60 -19.45
C SER A 22 4.79 -3.72 -19.84
N SER A 23 4.89 -3.05 -20.99
CA SER A 23 3.78 -2.39 -21.70
C SER A 23 2.60 -3.35 -22.01
N HIS A 24 2.86 -4.66 -22.06
CA HIS A 24 1.85 -5.71 -22.16
C HIS A 24 0.92 -5.83 -20.93
N PHE A 25 1.34 -5.35 -19.75
CA PHE A 25 0.51 -5.42 -18.53
C PHE A 25 -0.72 -4.48 -18.61
N PHE A 26 -0.56 -3.30 -19.22
CA PHE A 26 -1.67 -2.37 -19.49
C PHE A 26 -2.65 -2.91 -20.55
N GLU A 27 -2.18 -3.79 -21.44
CA GLU A 27 -2.98 -4.41 -22.49
C GLU A 27 -3.84 -5.58 -21.96
N VAL A 28 -3.33 -6.32 -20.98
CA VAL A 28 -4.05 -7.40 -20.26
C VAL A 28 -5.16 -6.83 -19.37
N LEU A 29 -4.97 -5.62 -18.81
CA LEU A 29 -5.99 -4.88 -18.06
C LEU A 29 -7.24 -4.53 -18.89
N ALA A 30 -7.15 -4.52 -20.22
CA ALA A 30 -8.25 -4.11 -21.10
C ALA A 30 -9.19 -5.25 -21.54
N LYS A 31 -8.83 -6.54 -21.33
CA LYS A 31 -9.44 -7.65 -22.10
C LYS A 31 -10.03 -8.84 -21.32
N SER A 32 -10.12 -8.86 -19.99
CA SER A 32 -10.51 -10.09 -19.25
C SER A 32 -11.58 -9.86 -18.16
N PRO A 33 -12.33 -10.90 -17.71
CA PRO A 33 -13.48 -10.75 -16.82
C PRO A 33 -13.03 -10.25 -15.44
N LEU A 34 -13.17 -8.95 -15.28
CA LEU A 34 -12.27 -8.06 -14.54
C LEU A 34 -12.34 -8.21 -13.01
N ALA A 35 -13.45 -8.68 -12.45
CA ALA A 35 -13.68 -8.63 -11.01
C ALA A 35 -13.00 -9.77 -10.23
N LEU A 36 -12.93 -10.98 -10.79
CA LEU A 36 -12.33 -12.13 -10.11
C LEU A 36 -10.80 -12.08 -10.17
N LEU A 37 -10.25 -11.64 -11.31
CA LEU A 37 -8.81 -11.42 -11.50
C LEU A 37 -8.30 -10.33 -10.57
N HIS A 38 -9.00 -9.19 -10.45
CA HIS A 38 -8.61 -8.12 -9.54
C HIS A 38 -8.75 -8.48 -8.06
N PHE A 39 -9.74 -9.30 -7.68
CA PHE A 39 -9.85 -9.79 -6.29
C PHE A 39 -8.71 -10.75 -5.95
N HIS A 40 -8.34 -11.61 -6.89
CA HIS A 40 -7.19 -12.52 -6.76
C HIS A 40 -5.85 -11.78 -6.76
N PHE A 41 -5.75 -10.69 -7.52
CA PHE A 41 -4.57 -9.82 -7.58
C PHE A 41 -4.44 -8.95 -6.32
N CYS A 42 -5.53 -8.34 -5.85
CA CYS A 42 -5.58 -7.59 -4.59
C CYS A 42 -5.21 -8.48 -3.39
N GLY A 43 -5.71 -9.72 -3.35
CA GLY A 43 -5.33 -10.71 -2.33
C GLY A 43 -3.85 -11.09 -2.39
N LYS A 44 -3.30 -11.31 -3.59
CA LYS A 44 -1.87 -11.60 -3.80
C LYS A 44 -0.97 -10.41 -3.44
N CYS A 45 -1.37 -9.18 -3.75
CA CYS A 45 -0.64 -7.97 -3.40
C CYS A 45 -0.65 -7.70 -1.89
N GLY A 46 -1.76 -7.98 -1.20
CA GLY A 46 -1.85 -7.90 0.26
C GLY A 46 -0.91 -8.89 0.95
N ILE A 47 -0.93 -10.16 0.52
CA ILE A 47 -0.02 -11.19 1.03
C ILE A 47 1.44 -10.83 0.72
N LEU A 48 1.73 -10.32 -0.48
CA LEU A 48 3.06 -9.87 -0.85
C LEU A 48 3.55 -8.74 0.06
N MET A 49 2.68 -7.80 0.44
CA MET A 49 3.01 -6.73 1.38
C MET A 49 3.34 -7.24 2.78
N GLU A 50 2.58 -8.22 3.29
CA GLU A 50 2.84 -8.86 4.59
C GLU A 50 4.15 -9.65 4.58
N ILE A 51 4.39 -10.44 3.54
CA ILE A 51 5.66 -11.18 3.37
C ILE A 51 6.82 -10.20 3.26
N HIS A 52 6.68 -9.14 2.47
CA HIS A 52 7.72 -8.13 2.31
C HIS A 52 8.02 -7.43 3.64
N THR A 53 7.01 -6.90 4.32
CA THR A 53 7.21 -6.12 5.57
C THR A 53 7.60 -6.99 6.77
N GLY A 54 7.12 -8.23 6.83
CA GLY A 54 7.31 -9.14 7.97
C GLY A 54 8.50 -10.09 7.83
N ALA A 55 8.83 -10.56 6.62
CA ALA A 55 9.88 -11.55 6.40
C ALA A 55 11.06 -10.99 5.59
N THR A 56 10.80 -10.38 4.42
CA THR A 56 11.87 -9.93 3.51
C THR A 56 12.63 -8.74 4.08
N TRP A 57 11.89 -7.71 4.46
CA TRP A 57 12.44 -6.47 5.02
C TRP A 57 12.56 -6.54 6.54
N LYS A 58 11.61 -7.23 7.21
CA LYS A 58 11.48 -7.34 8.67
C LYS A 58 11.76 -5.99 9.34
N ILE A 59 10.91 -5.03 8.98
CA ILE A 59 11.13 -3.63 9.30
C ILE A 59 11.18 -3.43 10.82
N SER A 60 12.16 -2.67 11.28
CA SER A 60 12.22 -2.18 12.66
C SER A 60 12.48 -0.68 12.63
N THR A 61 11.89 0.01 13.59
CA THR A 61 12.16 1.42 13.82
C THR A 61 12.77 1.58 15.20
N SER A 62 13.70 2.50 15.33
CA SER A 62 14.26 2.89 16.63
C SER A 62 14.35 4.41 16.66
N PHE A 63 14.76 5.02 17.77
CA PHE A 63 15.04 6.46 17.75
C PHE A 63 16.42 6.69 17.10
N PRO A 64 16.61 7.66 16.16
CA PRO A 64 15.74 8.76 15.73
C PRO A 64 14.94 8.48 14.44
N PHE A 65 14.14 7.42 14.48
CA PHE A 65 13.22 6.93 13.44
C PHE A 65 13.85 6.50 12.09
N PRO A 66 14.97 5.76 12.04
CA PRO A 66 15.30 5.03 10.82
C PRO A 66 14.31 3.88 10.58
N LEU A 67 14.10 3.56 9.31
CA LEU A 67 13.54 2.29 8.88
C LEU A 67 14.70 1.32 8.62
N CYS A 68 14.93 0.42 9.55
CA CYS A 68 16.00 -0.56 9.49
C CYS A 68 15.48 -1.92 9.00
N SER A 69 16.27 -2.57 8.14
CA SER A 69 16.02 -3.94 7.71
C SER A 69 16.77 -4.93 8.59
N ASN A 70 16.03 -5.89 9.15
CA ASN A 70 16.59 -7.05 9.87
C ASN A 70 16.21 -8.38 9.20
N GLY A 71 15.72 -8.31 7.96
CA GLY A 71 15.19 -9.44 7.21
C GLY A 71 16.22 -10.11 6.33
N PHE A 72 15.75 -10.92 5.39
CA PHE A 72 16.61 -11.62 4.42
C PHE A 72 17.39 -10.65 3.52
N LEU A 73 16.85 -9.43 3.29
CA LEU A 73 17.48 -8.36 2.54
C LEU A 73 18.03 -7.24 3.44
N GLY A 74 18.59 -7.62 4.59
CA GLY A 74 19.11 -6.71 5.62
C GLY A 74 20.05 -5.62 5.10
N GLU A 75 20.82 -5.88 4.04
CA GLU A 75 21.78 -4.94 3.46
C GLU A 75 21.14 -3.98 2.43
N TYR A 76 19.91 -4.25 1.99
CA TYR A 76 19.22 -3.53 0.92
C TYR A 76 18.05 -2.70 1.47
N GLY A 77 18.33 -1.90 2.52
CA GLY A 77 17.33 -1.03 3.15
C GLY A 77 16.62 -0.09 2.16
N PRO A 78 17.36 0.67 1.33
CA PRO A 78 16.78 1.58 0.33
C PRO A 78 15.87 0.88 -0.67
N GLU A 79 16.31 -0.27 -1.20
CA GLU A 79 15.55 -1.08 -2.16
C GLU A 79 14.28 -1.61 -1.52
N CYS A 80 14.36 -2.13 -0.29
CA CYS A 80 13.20 -2.62 0.43
C CYS A 80 12.15 -1.53 0.68
N PHE A 81 12.58 -0.30 0.97
CA PHE A 81 11.68 0.85 1.10
C PHE A 81 11.00 1.17 -0.23
N LEU A 82 11.74 1.23 -1.33
CA LEU A 82 11.16 1.49 -2.66
C LEU A 82 10.19 0.38 -3.11
N ILE A 83 10.51 -0.88 -2.82
CA ILE A 83 9.61 -2.02 -3.07
C ILE A 83 8.31 -1.85 -2.27
N LEU A 84 8.38 -1.42 -1.00
CA LEU A 84 7.17 -1.12 -0.22
C LEU A 84 6.31 -0.07 -0.91
N VAL A 85 6.91 1.05 -1.35
CA VAL A 85 6.19 2.14 -2.06
C VAL A 85 5.46 1.59 -3.29
N VAL A 86 6.13 0.77 -4.10
CA VAL A 86 5.54 0.17 -5.29
C VAL A 86 4.36 -0.74 -4.92
N ILE A 87 4.53 -1.61 -3.92
CA ILE A 87 3.45 -2.50 -3.44
C ILE A 87 2.25 -1.68 -2.93
N LEU A 88 2.49 -0.58 -2.20
CA LEU A 88 1.42 0.31 -1.71
C LEU A 88 0.65 0.97 -2.86
N ILE A 89 1.34 1.43 -3.91
CA ILE A 89 0.69 2.00 -5.11
C ILE A 89 -0.18 0.94 -5.78
N TYR A 90 0.32 -0.27 -5.97
CA TYR A 90 -0.45 -1.36 -6.57
C TYR A 90 -1.68 -1.73 -5.73
N ASN A 91 -1.54 -1.82 -4.41
CA ASN A 91 -2.66 -2.12 -3.51
C ASN A 91 -3.72 -1.01 -3.56
N GLY A 92 -3.29 0.26 -3.55
CA GLY A 92 -4.17 1.42 -3.69
C GLY A 92 -4.94 1.41 -5.02
N LEU A 93 -4.24 1.16 -6.13
CA LEU A 93 -4.85 1.05 -7.46
C LEU A 93 -5.87 -0.09 -7.53
N ALA A 94 -5.53 -1.27 -7.02
CA ALA A 94 -6.44 -2.41 -6.97
C ALA A 94 -7.73 -2.08 -6.22
N CYS A 95 -7.62 -1.39 -5.08
CA CYS A 95 -8.78 -0.93 -4.31
C CYS A 95 -9.65 0.03 -5.13
N ILE A 96 -9.05 1.04 -5.77
CA ILE A 96 -9.77 2.01 -6.62
C ILE A 96 -10.50 1.30 -7.77
N PHE A 97 -9.83 0.37 -8.47
CA PHE A 97 -10.45 -0.37 -9.57
C PHE A 97 -11.67 -1.17 -9.12
N ILE A 98 -11.62 -1.82 -7.95
CA ILE A 98 -12.78 -2.55 -7.42
C ILE A 98 -13.96 -1.60 -7.17
N PHE A 99 -13.70 -0.42 -6.61
CA PHE A 99 -14.74 0.58 -6.36
C PHE A 99 -15.32 1.17 -7.65
N LEU A 100 -14.48 1.50 -8.64
CA LEU A 100 -14.91 1.99 -9.95
C LEU A 100 -15.73 0.93 -10.71
N TYR A 101 -15.27 -0.32 -10.73
CA TYR A 101 -16.01 -1.41 -11.35
C TYR A 101 -17.39 -1.58 -10.71
N ARG A 102 -17.48 -1.51 -9.37
CA ARG A 102 -18.77 -1.57 -8.67
C ARG A 102 -19.67 -0.39 -9.00
N MET A 103 -19.10 0.80 -9.11
CA MET A 103 -19.81 2.00 -9.53
C MET A 103 -20.41 1.82 -10.92
N GLU A 104 -19.64 1.32 -11.89
CA GLU A 104 -20.10 1.07 -13.26
C GLU A 104 -21.21 0.02 -13.32
N VAL A 105 -21.01 -1.12 -12.65
CA VAL A 105 -22.02 -2.20 -12.62
C VAL A 105 -23.32 -1.74 -11.96
N ALA A 106 -23.23 -1.00 -10.86
CA ALA A 106 -24.42 -0.49 -10.17
C ALA A 106 -25.14 0.59 -10.97
N SER A 107 -24.40 1.43 -11.70
CA SER A 107 -24.93 2.57 -12.44
C SER A 107 -25.31 2.30 -13.90
N LYS A 108 -25.07 1.09 -14.42
CA LYS A 108 -25.32 0.69 -15.82
C LYS A 108 -26.71 1.05 -16.37
N HIS A 109 -27.72 1.10 -15.51
CA HIS A 109 -29.12 1.41 -15.88
C HIS A 109 -29.64 2.74 -15.31
N THR A 110 -28.74 3.59 -14.82
CA THR A 110 -29.08 4.90 -14.24
C THR A 110 -28.41 6.02 -15.03
N ALA A 111 -29.07 7.17 -15.15
CA ALA A 111 -28.47 8.32 -15.81
C ALA A 111 -27.17 8.75 -15.07
N PRO A 112 -26.09 9.07 -15.79
CA PRO A 112 -24.81 9.44 -15.18
C PRO A 112 -24.96 10.76 -14.42
N THR A 113 -24.68 10.71 -13.12
CA THR A 113 -24.70 11.90 -12.25
C THR A 113 -23.46 12.78 -12.49
N MET A 114 -23.50 14.05 -12.07
CA MET A 114 -22.30 14.91 -12.09
C MET A 114 -21.15 14.29 -11.28
N LEU A 115 -21.45 13.68 -10.13
CA LEU A 115 -20.46 13.01 -9.29
C LEU A 115 -19.78 11.86 -10.03
N TYR A 116 -20.52 11.06 -10.82
CA TYR A 116 -19.94 10.01 -11.67
C TYR A 116 -18.90 10.55 -12.66
N LYS A 117 -19.19 11.69 -13.32
CA LYS A 117 -18.26 12.32 -14.25
C LYS A 117 -17.02 12.87 -13.55
N ILE A 118 -17.22 13.52 -12.40
CA ILE A 118 -16.12 14.06 -11.57
C ILE A 118 -15.21 12.92 -11.08
N THR A 119 -15.78 11.80 -10.62
CA THR A 119 -15.00 10.63 -10.17
C THR A 119 -14.10 10.11 -11.30
N HIS A 120 -14.63 9.96 -12.52
CA HIS A 120 -13.80 9.54 -13.66
C HIS A 120 -12.70 10.55 -14.01
N PHE A 121 -13.02 11.86 -14.01
CA PHE A 121 -12.01 12.89 -14.20
C PHE A 121 -10.89 12.83 -13.16
N GLN A 122 -11.25 12.66 -11.88
CA GLN A 122 -10.30 12.49 -10.77
C GLN A 122 -9.44 11.23 -10.95
N THR A 123 -10.00 10.14 -11.46
CA THR A 123 -9.26 8.92 -11.79
C THR A 123 -8.18 9.17 -12.84
N TYR A 124 -8.49 9.90 -13.92
CA TYR A 124 -7.48 10.27 -14.92
C TYR A 124 -6.38 11.16 -14.33
N LEU A 125 -6.75 12.13 -13.49
CA LEU A 125 -5.78 12.98 -12.79
C LEU A 125 -4.87 12.15 -11.87
N LEU A 126 -5.41 11.17 -11.16
CA LEU A 126 -4.62 10.28 -10.31
C LEU A 126 -3.60 9.48 -11.14
N TYR A 127 -4.01 8.92 -12.28
CA TYR A 127 -3.07 8.18 -13.15
C TYR A 127 -1.94 9.06 -13.66
N PHE A 128 -2.24 10.30 -14.06
CA PHE A 128 -1.21 11.26 -14.44
C PHE A 128 -0.23 11.54 -13.30
N LEU A 129 -0.73 11.79 -12.08
CA LEU A 129 0.12 12.02 -10.91
C LEU A 129 0.94 10.79 -10.52
N LEU A 130 0.42 9.58 -10.70
CA LEU A 130 1.16 8.34 -10.45
C LEU A 130 2.32 8.14 -11.44
N VAL A 131 2.15 8.54 -12.70
CA VAL A 131 3.26 8.53 -13.69
C VAL A 131 4.34 9.54 -13.31
N MET A 132 3.95 10.73 -12.84
CA MET A 132 4.92 11.70 -12.31
C MET A 132 5.63 11.16 -11.07
N LEU A 133 4.89 10.55 -10.14
CA LEU A 133 5.42 9.97 -8.92
C LEU A 133 6.40 8.84 -9.20
N SER A 134 6.11 7.95 -10.16
CA SER A 134 7.03 6.87 -10.54
C SER A 134 8.33 7.41 -11.12
N GLY A 135 8.25 8.45 -11.96
CA GLY A 135 9.44 9.17 -12.45
C GLY A 135 10.30 9.72 -11.32
N ILE A 136 9.70 10.40 -10.35
CA ILE A 136 10.42 10.94 -9.18
C ILE A 136 10.99 9.83 -8.31
N THR A 137 10.28 8.70 -8.17
CA THR A 137 10.71 7.55 -7.36
C THR A 137 12.01 6.93 -7.87
N VAL A 138 12.29 6.99 -9.18
CA VAL A 138 13.59 6.55 -9.73
C VAL A 138 14.74 7.42 -9.19
N PHE A 139 14.54 8.74 -9.14
CA PHE A 139 15.53 9.68 -8.60
C PHE A 139 15.68 9.59 -7.07
N MET A 140 14.75 8.93 -6.37
CA MET A 140 14.84 8.73 -4.93
C MET A 140 15.87 7.69 -4.52
N TYR A 141 16.22 6.74 -5.40
CA TYR A 141 17.19 5.69 -5.06
C TYR A 141 18.55 6.23 -4.57
N PRO A 142 19.26 7.10 -5.32
CA PRO A 142 20.53 7.65 -4.84
C PRO A 142 20.35 8.47 -3.56
N VAL A 143 19.23 9.20 -3.43
CA VAL A 143 18.91 9.96 -2.21
C VAL A 143 18.77 9.05 -1.00
N LEU A 144 18.16 7.87 -1.14
CA LEU A 144 17.99 6.91 -0.04
C LEU A 144 19.25 6.09 0.25
N LYS A 145 20.14 5.92 -0.73
CA LYS A 145 21.39 5.17 -0.58
C LYS A 145 22.50 6.01 0.04
N GLU A 146 22.69 7.24 -0.45
CA GLU A 146 23.83 8.09 -0.07
C GLU A 146 23.47 8.99 1.13
N GLN A 147 23.27 8.38 2.30
CA GLN A 147 22.80 9.09 3.50
C GLN A 147 23.89 9.44 4.50
N LEU A 148 25.17 9.16 4.22
CA LEU A 148 26.25 9.29 5.20
C LEU A 148 26.32 10.69 5.81
N ASP A 149 26.35 11.73 4.96
CA ASP A 149 26.43 13.13 5.41
C ASP A 149 25.19 13.54 6.23
N TYR A 150 24.01 13.03 5.85
CA TYR A 150 22.77 13.28 6.58
C TYR A 150 22.82 12.65 7.98
N LYS A 151 23.26 11.39 8.06
CA LYS A 151 23.39 10.65 9.33
C LYS A 151 24.38 11.33 10.28
N GLN A 152 25.52 11.78 9.76
CA GLN A 152 26.50 12.54 10.56
C GLN A 152 25.94 13.87 11.08
N ARG A 153 25.18 14.62 10.25
CA ARG A 153 24.50 15.84 10.70
C ARG A 153 23.44 15.56 11.76
N LEU A 154 22.73 14.45 11.66
CA LEU A 154 21.73 14.04 12.64
C LEU A 154 22.38 13.67 13.98
N GLU A 155 23.50 12.95 13.94
CA GLU A 155 24.31 12.61 15.12
C GLU A 155 24.81 13.86 15.85
N MET A 156 25.26 14.89 15.11
CA MET A 156 25.64 16.17 15.70
C MET A 156 24.46 16.90 16.39
N LYS A 157 23.23 16.73 15.89
CA LYS A 157 22.02 17.39 16.44
C LYS A 157 21.42 16.66 17.63
N VAL A 158 21.43 15.33 17.61
CA VAL A 158 20.67 14.48 18.54
C VAL A 158 21.57 13.78 19.56
N GLY A 159 22.88 13.70 19.28
CA GLY A 159 23.84 12.93 20.05
C GLY A 159 24.21 11.61 19.35
N PRO A 160 25.09 10.80 19.97
CA PRO A 160 25.64 9.60 19.37
C PRO A 160 24.53 8.62 18.97
N ILE A 161 24.51 8.25 17.70
CA ILE A 161 23.57 7.25 17.18
C ILE A 161 24.22 5.86 17.18
N PRO A 162 23.47 4.79 17.43
CA PRO A 162 24.02 3.45 17.38
C PRO A 162 24.68 3.13 16.03
N THR A 163 25.84 2.48 16.06
CA THR A 163 26.65 2.20 14.86
C THR A 163 25.90 1.39 13.80
N PHE A 164 25.00 0.50 14.20
CA PHE A 164 24.18 -0.26 13.25
C PHE A 164 23.24 0.62 12.42
N MET A 165 22.89 1.84 12.88
CA MET A 165 22.07 2.80 12.13
C MET A 165 22.86 3.56 11.07
N LEU A 166 24.19 3.56 11.18
CA LEU A 166 25.08 4.16 10.18
C LEU A 166 25.16 3.31 8.91
N CYS A 167 24.92 2.00 9.02
CA CYS A 167 24.90 1.06 7.89
C CYS A 167 23.77 1.33 6.88
N ASP A 168 23.93 0.81 5.66
CA ASP A 168 22.94 0.91 4.57
C ASP A 168 21.64 0.14 4.85
N SER A 169 21.67 -0.76 5.84
CA SER A 169 20.50 -1.45 6.37
C SER A 169 19.42 -0.52 6.91
N CYS A 170 19.80 0.70 7.32
CA CYS A 170 18.91 1.68 7.93
C CYS A 170 18.77 2.93 7.06
N VAL A 171 17.52 3.22 6.70
CA VAL A 171 17.16 4.37 5.86
C VAL A 171 16.44 5.41 6.69
N PHE A 172 16.87 6.66 6.58
CA PHE A 172 16.21 7.81 7.19
C PHE A 172 15.38 8.58 6.17
N MET A 173 14.33 9.25 6.65
CA MET A 173 13.58 10.22 5.85
C MET A 173 14.38 11.52 5.75
N ILE A 174 14.81 11.89 4.53
CA ILE A 174 15.68 13.05 4.31
C ILE A 174 14.85 14.27 3.95
N TYR A 175 14.28 14.92 4.96
CA TYR A 175 13.48 16.14 4.74
C TYR A 175 14.29 17.36 4.29
N ASP A 176 15.62 17.32 4.41
CA ASP A 176 16.51 18.34 3.86
C ASP A 176 16.68 18.22 2.32
N SER A 177 16.25 17.11 1.72
CA SER A 177 16.37 16.87 0.27
C SER A 177 15.14 17.42 -0.46
N PRO A 178 15.30 18.34 -1.44
CA PRO A 178 14.18 18.87 -2.21
C PRO A 178 13.49 17.77 -3.03
N ILE A 179 14.24 16.77 -3.51
CA ILE A 179 13.68 15.63 -4.27
C ILE A 179 12.78 14.80 -3.35
N PHE A 180 13.23 14.52 -2.11
CA PHE A 180 12.45 13.79 -1.12
C PHE A 180 11.16 14.54 -0.75
N LEU A 181 11.25 15.86 -0.52
CA LEU A 181 10.08 16.68 -0.20
C LEU A 181 9.06 16.72 -1.33
N ILE A 182 9.50 16.91 -2.58
CA ILE A 182 8.60 16.90 -3.74
C ILE A 182 7.95 15.52 -3.90
N TRP A 183 8.74 14.45 -3.80
CA TRP A 183 8.23 13.07 -3.85
C TRP A 183 7.16 12.83 -2.78
N PHE A 184 7.46 13.22 -1.54
CA PHE A 184 6.58 13.06 -0.40
C PHE A 184 5.27 13.83 -0.59
N LEU A 185 5.33 15.09 -1.02
CA LEU A 185 4.17 15.93 -1.27
C LEU A 185 3.28 15.36 -2.40
N VAL A 186 3.87 14.95 -3.53
CA VAL A 186 3.14 14.33 -4.64
C VAL A 186 2.48 13.03 -4.20
N ALA A 187 3.19 12.18 -3.43
CA ALA A 187 2.63 10.94 -2.89
C ALA A 187 1.40 11.20 -2.01
N TYR A 188 1.44 12.20 -1.14
CA TYR A 188 0.30 12.56 -0.28
C TYR A 188 -0.88 13.12 -1.07
N ILE A 189 -0.64 13.91 -2.12
CA ILE A 189 -1.70 14.36 -3.03
C ILE A 189 -2.36 13.16 -3.71
N CYS A 190 -1.58 12.18 -4.19
CA CYS A 190 -2.11 10.94 -4.77
C CYS A 190 -2.98 10.18 -3.77
N ILE A 191 -2.53 10.04 -2.51
CA ILE A 191 -3.29 9.36 -1.45
C ILE A 191 -4.61 10.10 -1.17
N ALA A 192 -4.57 11.43 -1.00
CA ALA A 192 -5.77 12.22 -0.76
C ALA A 192 -6.77 12.08 -1.93
N LEU A 193 -6.29 12.16 -3.16
CA LEU A 193 -7.10 12.00 -4.36
C LEU A 193 -7.69 10.58 -4.46
N ALA A 194 -6.92 9.54 -4.14
CA ALA A 194 -7.38 8.16 -4.07
C ALA A 194 -8.57 8.02 -3.10
N TYR A 195 -8.50 8.62 -1.92
CA TYR A 195 -9.62 8.59 -0.96
C TYR A 195 -10.86 9.31 -1.47
N ILE A 196 -10.69 10.46 -2.14
CA ILE A 196 -11.81 11.18 -2.75
C ILE A 196 -12.48 10.33 -3.84
N ILE A 197 -11.70 9.61 -4.65
CA ILE A 197 -12.22 8.68 -5.66
C ILE A 197 -12.98 7.51 -5.00
N LEU A 198 -12.42 6.89 -3.97
CA LEU A 198 -13.06 5.79 -3.24
C LEU A 198 -14.39 6.25 -2.61
N PHE A 199 -14.41 7.43 -2.00
CA PHE A 199 -15.62 7.97 -1.37
C PHE A 199 -16.69 8.35 -2.39
N SER A 200 -16.31 9.06 -3.46
CA SER A 200 -17.24 9.49 -4.51
C SER A 200 -17.83 8.30 -5.27
N SER A 201 -16.99 7.34 -5.68
CA SER A 201 -17.45 6.08 -6.30
C SER A 201 -18.32 5.26 -5.36
N GLY A 202 -18.01 5.22 -4.07
CA GLY A 202 -18.85 4.61 -3.04
C GLY A 202 -20.23 5.23 -2.92
N ILE A 203 -20.33 6.56 -2.90
CA ILE A 203 -21.60 7.29 -2.87
C ILE A 203 -22.44 6.98 -4.13
N VAL A 204 -21.82 7.06 -5.31
CA VAL A 204 -22.52 6.77 -6.58
C VAL A 204 -23.03 5.33 -6.58
N THR A 205 -22.19 4.38 -6.17
CA THR A 205 -22.58 2.96 -6.03
C THR A 205 -23.76 2.78 -5.09
N TYR A 206 -23.72 3.39 -3.90
CA TYR A 206 -24.79 3.29 -2.92
C TYR A 206 -26.12 3.85 -3.45
N LYS A 207 -26.08 5.03 -4.07
CA LYS A 207 -27.26 5.66 -4.68
C LYS A 207 -27.84 4.79 -5.81
N ALA A 208 -26.98 4.27 -6.69
CA ALA A 208 -27.39 3.42 -7.80
C ALA A 208 -27.99 2.08 -7.32
N LEU A 209 -27.42 1.47 -6.27
CA LEU A 209 -27.98 0.26 -5.66
C LEU A 209 -29.35 0.47 -5.00
N LYS A 210 -29.69 1.70 -4.57
CA LYS A 210 -31.01 2.02 -4.00
C LYS A 210 -32.10 1.96 -5.07
N VAL A 211 -31.82 2.46 -6.26
CA VAL A 211 -32.75 2.55 -7.41
C VAL A 211 -32.59 1.41 -8.42
N SER A 212 -31.67 0.47 -8.16
CA SER A 212 -31.38 -0.65 -9.05
C SER A 212 -32.63 -1.49 -9.35
N ARG A 213 -32.77 -1.90 -10.62
CA ARG A 213 -33.81 -2.84 -11.08
C ARG A 213 -33.45 -4.31 -10.85
N ALA A 214 -32.29 -4.60 -10.25
CA ALA A 214 -31.89 -5.96 -9.92
C ALA A 214 -32.84 -6.60 -8.90
N SER A 215 -32.96 -7.93 -8.96
CA SER A 215 -33.76 -8.73 -8.04
C SER A 215 -33.35 -8.47 -6.58
N ALA A 216 -34.30 -8.65 -5.65
CA ALA A 216 -34.05 -8.40 -4.23
C ALA A 216 -32.87 -9.24 -3.69
N ALA A 217 -32.73 -10.48 -4.17
CA ALA A 217 -31.62 -11.37 -3.84
C ALA A 217 -30.27 -10.82 -4.31
N VAL A 218 -30.16 -10.43 -5.58
CA VAL A 218 -28.91 -9.88 -6.16
C VAL A 218 -28.53 -8.56 -5.48
N ARG A 219 -29.50 -7.70 -5.21
CA ARG A 219 -29.27 -6.42 -4.51
C ARG A 219 -28.75 -6.61 -3.09
N LYS A 220 -29.29 -7.61 -2.36
CA LYS A 220 -28.82 -7.95 -1.01
C LYS A 220 -27.36 -8.43 -1.04
N ILE A 221 -27.00 -9.26 -2.02
CA ILE A 221 -25.61 -9.71 -2.22
C ILE A 221 -24.69 -8.53 -2.55
N GLN A 222 -25.07 -7.68 -3.51
CA GLN A 222 -24.27 -6.52 -3.91
C GLN A 222 -24.05 -5.54 -2.75
N LYS A 223 -25.08 -5.24 -1.96
CA LYS A 223 -24.96 -4.41 -0.75
C LYS A 223 -24.03 -5.04 0.28
N ASN A 224 -24.17 -6.34 0.55
CA ASN A 224 -23.34 -7.03 1.53
C ASN A 224 -21.85 -7.00 1.14
N ILE A 225 -21.53 -7.27 -0.13
CA ILE A 225 -20.15 -7.22 -0.60
C ILE A 225 -19.62 -5.78 -0.60
N PHE A 226 -20.43 -4.79 -1.00
CA PHE A 226 -20.04 -3.38 -0.97
C PHE A 226 -19.75 -2.89 0.45
N MET A 227 -20.61 -3.20 1.43
CA MET A 227 -20.37 -2.82 2.82
C MET A 227 -19.11 -3.50 3.38
N SER A 228 -18.90 -4.79 3.07
CA SER A 228 -17.66 -5.48 3.47
C SER A 228 -16.40 -4.81 2.93
N LEU A 229 -16.43 -4.35 1.67
CA LEU A 229 -15.33 -3.61 1.05
C LEU A 229 -15.10 -2.24 1.72
N VAL A 230 -16.17 -1.52 2.05
CA VAL A 230 -16.09 -0.26 2.80
C VAL A 230 -15.45 -0.46 4.17
N VAL A 231 -15.89 -1.48 4.93
CA VAL A 231 -15.29 -1.76 6.25
C VAL A 231 -13.80 -2.12 6.11
N SER A 232 -13.44 -2.98 5.15
CA SER A 232 -12.03 -3.31 4.89
C SER A 232 -11.19 -2.08 4.51
N THR A 233 -11.75 -1.14 3.74
CA THR A 233 -11.06 0.12 3.40
C THR A 233 -10.85 1.01 4.62
N ILE A 234 -11.84 1.09 5.52
CA ILE A 234 -11.71 1.82 6.80
C ILE A 234 -10.63 1.19 7.67
N THR A 235 -10.55 -0.14 7.72
CA THR A 235 -9.48 -0.85 8.43
C THR A 235 -8.10 -0.48 7.90
N HIS A 236 -7.91 -0.42 6.58
CA HIS A 236 -6.64 0.03 5.99
C HIS A 236 -6.34 1.51 6.30
N LEU A 237 -7.34 2.40 6.22
CA LEU A 237 -7.15 3.80 6.60
C LEU A 237 -6.68 3.92 8.07
N GLY A 238 -7.33 3.20 8.98
CA GLY A 238 -7.02 3.22 10.40
C GLY A 238 -5.70 2.59 10.78
N LEU A 239 -5.37 1.44 10.19
CA LEU A 239 -4.23 0.60 10.62
C LEU A 239 -2.99 0.73 9.74
N LEU A 240 -3.08 1.36 8.57
CA LEU A 240 -1.92 1.55 7.68
C LEU A 240 -1.62 3.03 7.49
N PHE A 241 -2.61 3.79 7.01
CA PHE A 241 -2.37 5.18 6.58
C PHE A 241 -2.21 6.16 7.74
N ILE A 242 -3.06 6.09 8.78
CA ILE A 242 -2.90 6.93 9.97
C ILE A 242 -1.55 6.66 10.67
N PRO A 243 -1.14 5.40 10.90
CA PRO A 243 0.19 5.06 11.40
C PRO A 243 1.35 5.64 10.60
N LEU A 244 1.36 5.40 9.28
CA LEU A 244 2.39 5.94 8.40
C LEU A 244 2.42 7.46 8.43
N ALA A 245 1.27 8.12 8.35
CA ALA A 245 1.20 9.58 8.39
C ALA A 245 1.71 10.15 9.71
N THR A 246 1.35 9.51 10.83
CA THR A 246 1.87 9.88 12.15
C THR A 246 3.38 9.70 12.21
N PHE A 247 3.91 8.58 11.70
CA PHE A 247 5.35 8.32 11.63
C PHE A 247 6.07 9.43 10.85
N PHE A 248 5.63 9.73 9.63
CA PHE A 248 6.27 10.75 8.80
C PHE A 248 6.23 12.14 9.44
N MET A 249 5.09 12.52 10.03
CA MET A 249 4.95 13.81 10.73
C MET A 249 5.84 13.89 11.98
N LEU A 250 6.00 12.79 12.72
CA LEU A 250 6.92 12.75 13.86
C LEU A 250 8.38 12.79 13.41
N SER A 251 8.72 12.15 12.28
CA SER A 251 10.06 12.23 11.69
C SER A 251 10.44 13.65 11.26
N LEU A 252 9.47 14.53 10.96
CA LEU A 252 9.73 15.96 10.70
C LEU A 252 10.07 16.74 11.98
N LEU A 253 9.54 16.33 13.13
CA LEU A 253 9.64 17.04 14.41
C LEU A 253 10.74 16.47 15.34
N VAL A 254 11.60 15.58 14.83
CA VAL A 254 12.63 14.84 15.58
C VAL A 254 13.48 15.66 16.56
N PRO A 255 13.91 16.91 16.27
CA PRO A 255 14.75 17.67 17.18
C PRO A 255 14.07 17.98 18.53
N GLU A 256 12.76 18.26 18.52
CA GLU A 256 12.03 18.73 19.70
C GLU A 256 11.58 17.57 20.61
N TRP A 257 11.30 16.40 20.03
CA TRP A 257 10.66 15.28 20.74
C TRP A 257 11.62 14.16 21.12
N SER A 258 12.92 14.32 20.81
CA SER A 258 14.00 13.34 21.02
C SER A 258 14.09 12.76 22.44
N LYS A 259 13.57 13.45 23.45
CA LYS A 259 13.65 13.07 24.87
C LYS A 259 12.37 12.47 25.44
N SER A 260 11.28 12.39 24.67
CA SER A 260 9.99 11.91 25.17
C SER A 260 9.86 10.39 25.05
N SER A 261 9.46 9.71 26.13
CA SER A 261 9.17 8.26 26.13
C SER A 261 8.05 7.88 25.15
N ILE A 262 7.14 8.81 24.85
CA ILE A 262 6.01 8.64 23.91
C ILE A 262 6.51 8.28 22.50
N VAL A 263 7.64 8.83 22.09
CA VAL A 263 8.26 8.63 20.75
C VAL A 263 8.67 7.19 20.53
N LYS A 264 9.25 6.52 21.55
CA LYS A 264 9.69 5.13 21.46
C LYS A 264 8.51 4.16 21.29
N TYR A 265 7.49 4.29 22.14
CA TYR A 265 6.28 3.47 22.07
C TYR A 265 5.50 3.68 20.76
N THR A 266 5.52 4.91 20.24
CA THR A 266 4.86 5.21 18.96
C THR A 266 5.50 4.44 17.82
N SER A 267 6.83 4.34 17.77
CA SER A 267 7.56 3.65 16.70
C SER A 267 7.26 2.15 16.65
N ASP A 268 7.31 1.45 17.80
CA ASP A 268 7.01 0.02 17.90
C ASP A 268 5.55 -0.27 17.53
N PHE A 269 4.62 0.59 17.98
CA PHE A 269 3.22 0.50 17.62
C PHE A 269 3.00 0.64 16.11
N MET A 270 3.67 1.60 15.45
CA MET A 270 3.55 1.80 14.00
C MET A 270 4.06 0.59 13.20
N VAL A 271 5.18 -0.01 13.61
CA VAL A 271 5.72 -1.22 12.96
C VAL A 271 4.73 -2.38 13.05
N ILE A 272 4.17 -2.61 14.24
CA ILE A 272 3.17 -3.68 14.44
C ILE A 272 1.93 -3.41 13.58
N MET A 273 1.45 -2.18 13.53
CA MET A 273 0.29 -1.81 12.70
C MET A 273 0.56 -2.06 11.21
N ILE A 274 1.72 -1.62 10.69
CA ILE A 274 2.11 -1.87 9.29
C ILE A 274 2.28 -3.36 8.99
N GLN A 275 2.76 -4.18 9.92
CA GLN A 275 2.91 -5.61 9.70
C GLN A 275 1.58 -6.37 9.78
N GLN A 276 0.66 -5.96 10.66
CA GLN A 276 -0.55 -6.73 10.99
C GLN A 276 -1.83 -6.22 10.30
N HIS A 277 -1.81 -5.05 9.66
CA HIS A 277 -3.01 -4.46 9.05
C HIS A 277 -3.70 -5.39 8.02
N GLY A 278 -2.92 -6.16 7.25
CA GLY A 278 -3.46 -7.06 6.23
C GLY A 278 -4.22 -8.24 6.85
N ALA A 279 -3.67 -8.87 7.90
CA ALA A 279 -4.32 -9.92 8.66
C ALA A 279 -5.63 -9.43 9.28
N VAL A 280 -5.63 -8.23 9.88
CA VAL A 280 -6.83 -7.62 10.45
C VAL A 280 -7.87 -7.31 9.37
N SER A 281 -7.44 -6.85 8.20
CA SER A 281 -8.35 -6.62 7.06
C SER A 281 -8.95 -7.92 6.54
N ALA A 282 -8.17 -9.00 6.43
CA ALA A 282 -8.64 -10.31 5.99
C ALA A 282 -9.70 -10.87 6.96
N VAL A 283 -9.44 -10.80 8.27
CA VAL A 283 -10.39 -11.18 9.31
C VAL A 283 -11.65 -10.32 9.22
N THR A 284 -11.51 -9.01 9.07
CA THR A 284 -12.63 -8.08 8.92
C THR A 284 -13.51 -8.44 7.72
N MET A 285 -12.89 -8.75 6.57
CA MET A 285 -13.60 -9.15 5.36
C MET A 285 -14.30 -10.50 5.54
N PHE A 286 -13.67 -11.47 6.21
CA PHE A 286 -14.27 -12.76 6.55
C PHE A 286 -15.49 -12.62 7.48
N LEU A 287 -15.39 -11.76 8.49
CA LEU A 287 -16.47 -11.53 9.47
C LEU A 287 -17.63 -10.71 8.89
N THR A 288 -17.38 -9.83 7.93
CA THR A 288 -18.40 -8.95 7.34
C THR A 288 -19.03 -9.53 6.07
N ASN A 289 -18.37 -10.46 5.38
CA ASN A 289 -18.86 -11.03 4.13
C ASN A 289 -19.54 -12.39 4.31
N ASN A 290 -20.88 -12.36 4.41
CA ASN A 290 -21.70 -13.57 4.49
C ASN A 290 -21.51 -14.57 3.33
N LEU A 291 -21.20 -14.10 2.12
CA LEU A 291 -20.96 -14.99 0.98
C LEU A 291 -19.62 -15.71 1.17
N LEU A 292 -18.56 -14.96 1.49
CA LEU A 292 -17.23 -15.51 1.73
C LEU A 292 -17.26 -16.57 2.84
N ARG A 293 -17.97 -16.29 3.94
CA ARG A 293 -18.13 -17.25 5.05
C ARG A 293 -18.87 -18.52 4.64
N ARG A 294 -19.89 -18.42 3.79
CA ARG A 294 -20.65 -19.58 3.30
C ARG A 294 -19.80 -20.43 2.37
N THR A 295 -19.09 -19.80 1.42
CA THR A 295 -18.20 -20.50 0.49
C THR A 295 -17.03 -21.16 1.21
N ALA A 296 -16.41 -20.48 2.19
CA ALA A 296 -15.35 -21.07 3.01
C ALA A 296 -15.85 -22.30 3.78
N LYS A 297 -17.02 -22.21 4.43
CA LYS A 297 -17.63 -23.38 5.09
C LYS A 297 -17.84 -24.53 4.10
N GLN A 298 -18.40 -24.25 2.91
CA GLN A 298 -18.63 -25.28 1.90
C GLN A 298 -17.34 -25.99 1.49
N LEU A 299 -16.26 -25.25 1.23
CA LEU A 299 -14.92 -25.81 0.94
C LEU A 299 -14.44 -26.75 2.05
N PHE A 300 -14.49 -26.31 3.32
CA PHE A 300 -14.09 -27.16 4.44
C PHE A 300 -14.96 -28.43 4.59
N TYR A 301 -16.26 -28.34 4.29
CA TYR A 301 -17.13 -29.52 4.31
C TYR A 301 -16.95 -30.44 3.10
N THR A 302 -16.45 -29.95 1.96
CA THR A 302 -16.18 -30.79 0.78
C THR A 302 -14.83 -31.50 0.86
N GLU A 303 -13.85 -30.97 1.60
CA GLU A 303 -12.58 -31.66 1.84
C GLU A 303 -12.66 -32.71 2.97
N MET A 304 -13.71 -32.68 3.80
CA MET A 304 -13.95 -33.65 4.88
C MET A 304 -14.93 -34.78 4.49
N SER A 305 -15.42 -34.79 3.25
CA SER A 305 -16.31 -35.82 2.69
C SER A 305 -15.61 -36.64 1.61
#